data_AF-A0A4U0WMP9-F1
#
_entry.id   AF-A0A4U0WMP9-F1
#
_cell.length_a   1.000
_cell.length_b   1.000
_cell.length_c   1.000
_cell.angle_alpha   90.00
_cell.angle_beta   90.00
_cell.angle_gamma   90.00
#
_symmetry.space_group_name_H-M   'P 1'
#
loop_
_entity.id
_entity.type
_entity.pdbx_description
1 polymer ?
#
loop_
_entity_poly.entity_id
_entity_poly.type
_entity_poly.pdbx_seq_one_letter_code
_entity_poly.pdbx_strand_id
1 'polypeptide(L)'
;KSGEPFICGFDSIGCIDYAKDFIVSGTASDQLFGTCEGLWEPDLGPEDLFETISQALLNAVDRDALSGWGAHVYVIEKDKVTKRLLKGRQD
;
A
#
# COMPACT_ATOMS: atom_id res chain seq x y z
N LYS A 1 -14.71 20.47 -2.57
CA LYS A 1 -13.64 19.44 -2.58
C LYS A 1 -13.77 18.69 -3.90
N SER A 2 -12.71 18.56 -4.69
CA SER A 2 -12.73 18.00 -6.06
C SER A 2 -13.08 16.51 -6.11
N GLY A 3 -12.95 15.79 -4.98
CA GLY A 3 -13.18 14.33 -4.93
C GLY A 3 -12.03 13.53 -5.53
N GLU A 4 -10.91 14.20 -5.84
CA GLU A 4 -9.71 13.57 -6.34
C GLU A 4 -9.00 12.80 -5.22
N PRO A 5 -8.50 11.58 -5.50
CA PRO A 5 -7.65 10.83 -4.58
C PRO A 5 -6.41 11.63 -4.17
N PHE A 6 -6.00 11.46 -2.92
CA PHE A 6 -4.83 12.13 -2.37
C PHE A 6 -4.10 11.23 -1.39
N ILE A 7 -2.78 11.13 -1.55
CA ILE A 7 -1.86 10.44 -0.65
C ILE A 7 -0.66 11.35 -0.37
N CYS A 8 -0.05 11.20 0.80
CA CYS A 8 1.22 11.83 1.13
C CYS A 8 1.97 11.01 2.17
N GLY A 9 3.29 11.05 2.09
CA GLY A 9 4.21 10.48 3.06
C GLY A 9 4.84 11.57 3.93
N PHE A 10 5.33 11.18 5.09
CA PHE A 10 6.12 12.05 5.96
C PHE A 10 7.32 11.32 6.51
N ASP A 11 8.43 12.03 6.67
CA ASP A 11 9.51 11.57 7.55
C ASP A 11 9.19 11.87 9.02
N SER A 12 10.08 11.44 9.92
CA SER A 12 9.90 11.60 11.37
C SER A 12 9.93 13.06 11.85
N ILE A 13 10.36 14.01 11.01
CA ILE A 13 10.46 15.44 11.35
C ILE A 13 9.46 16.31 10.56
N GLY A 14 8.58 15.69 9.78
CA GLY A 14 7.47 16.34 9.09
C GLY A 14 7.77 16.83 7.67
N CYS A 15 8.87 16.39 7.05
CA CYS A 15 9.08 16.62 5.62
C CYS A 15 7.98 15.92 4.82
N ILE A 16 7.37 16.62 3.87
CA ILE A 16 6.20 16.12 3.13
C ILE A 16 6.64 15.57 1.78
N ASP A 17 6.20 14.35 1.48
CA ASP A 17 6.30 13.75 0.16
C ASP A 17 4.91 13.65 -0.48
N TYR A 18 4.74 14.31 -1.63
CA TYR A 18 3.51 14.29 -2.41
C TYR A 18 3.72 13.40 -3.64
N ALA A 19 3.10 12.22 -3.59
CA ALA A 19 3.15 11.24 -4.67
C ALA A 19 1.78 11.13 -5.39
N LYS A 20 1.82 10.72 -6.66
CA LYS A 20 0.60 10.47 -7.47
C LYS A 20 0.31 8.98 -7.64
N ASP A 21 1.29 8.16 -7.34
CA ASP A 21 1.33 6.72 -7.54
C ASP A 21 1.14 5.98 -6.21
N PHE A 22 2.14 6.00 -5.33
CA PHE A 22 2.11 5.30 -4.06
C PHE A 22 3.03 5.96 -3.02
N ILE A 23 2.81 5.62 -1.74
CA ILE A 23 3.66 5.98 -0.62
C ILE A 23 3.90 4.70 0.19
N VAL A 24 5.13 4.51 0.65
CA VAL A 24 5.51 3.35 1.48
C VAL A 24 6.18 3.82 2.77
N SER A 25 6.04 3.02 3.84
CA SER A 25 6.65 3.30 5.14
C SER A 25 6.74 2.01 5.95
N GLY A 26 7.67 1.95 6.91
CA GLY A 26 7.89 0.81 7.79
C GLY A 26 9.24 0.14 7.56
N THR A 27 9.47 -1.00 8.23
CA THR A 27 10.75 -1.72 8.20
C THR A 27 11.00 -2.43 6.87
N ALA A 28 9.94 -2.75 6.12
CA ALA A 28 10.02 -3.35 4.78
C ALA A 28 9.94 -2.30 3.64
N SER A 29 10.30 -1.03 3.90
CA SER A 29 10.13 0.06 2.92
C SER A 29 10.88 -0.19 1.62
N ASP A 30 12.10 -0.72 1.68
CA ASP A 30 12.94 -0.97 0.50
C ASP A 30 12.31 -2.03 -0.41
N GLN A 31 11.76 -3.08 0.19
CA GLN A 31 11.02 -4.14 -0.52
C GLN A 31 9.71 -3.59 -1.08
N LEU A 32 8.99 -2.77 -0.30
CA LEU A 32 7.74 -2.14 -0.74
C LEU A 32 7.98 -1.25 -1.95
N PHE A 33 9.02 -0.41 -1.96
CA PHE A 33 9.38 0.40 -3.12
C PHE A 33 9.55 -0.49 -4.36
N GLY A 34 10.38 -1.54 -4.29
CA GLY A 34 10.60 -2.44 -5.43
C GLY A 34 9.33 -3.15 -5.91
N THR A 35 8.47 -3.59 -4.99
CA THR A 35 7.21 -4.27 -5.37
C THR A 35 6.17 -3.30 -5.95
N CYS A 36 6.03 -2.10 -5.37
CA CYS A 36 5.10 -1.09 -5.87
C CYS A 36 5.54 -0.57 -7.25
N GLU A 37 6.82 -0.28 -7.46
CA GLU A 37 7.35 0.12 -8.77
C GLU A 37 7.10 -0.93 -9.86
N GLY A 38 7.14 -2.21 -9.52
CA GLY A 38 6.94 -3.30 -10.47
C GLY A 38 5.48 -3.66 -10.75
N LEU A 39 4.56 -3.36 -9.84
CA LEU A 39 3.16 -3.80 -9.91
C LEU A 39 2.15 -2.67 -10.13
N TRP A 40 2.50 -1.43 -9.77
CA TRP A 40 1.57 -0.31 -9.87
C TRP A 40 1.45 0.19 -11.31
N GLU A 41 0.22 0.53 -11.69
CA GLU A 41 -0.10 1.21 -12.94
C GLU A 41 -1.08 2.36 -12.65
N PRO A 42 -1.10 3.44 -13.46
CA PRO A 42 -2.07 4.50 -13.30
C PRO A 42 -3.50 4.03 -13.58
N ASP A 43 -4.47 4.69 -12.94
CA ASP A 43 -5.92 4.52 -13.19
C ASP A 43 -6.48 3.10 -12.95
N LEU A 44 -5.86 2.32 -12.06
CA LEU A 44 -6.39 1.02 -11.60
C LEU A 44 -7.78 1.16 -10.97
N GLY A 45 -8.69 0.25 -11.34
CA GLY A 45 -10.00 0.15 -10.71
C GLY A 45 -9.90 -0.37 -9.26
N PRO A 46 -10.97 -0.26 -8.44
CA PRO A 46 -10.92 -0.63 -7.03
C PRO A 46 -10.48 -2.08 -6.74
N GLU A 47 -10.91 -3.04 -7.56
CA GLU A 47 -10.52 -4.45 -7.40
C GLU A 47 -9.10 -4.71 -7.90
N ASP A 48 -8.70 -4.10 -9.02
CA ASP A 48 -7.33 -4.25 -9.53
C ASP A 48 -6.33 -3.60 -8.57
N LEU A 49 -6.65 -2.41 -8.04
CA LEU A 49 -5.86 -1.74 -7.01
C LEU A 49 -5.79 -2.58 -5.74
N PHE A 50 -6.88 -3.24 -5.34
CA PHE A 50 -6.88 -4.17 -4.21
C PHE A 50 -5.89 -5.33 -4.43
N GLU A 51 -5.90 -5.95 -5.61
CA GLU A 51 -4.98 -7.03 -5.92
C GLU A 51 -3.53 -6.52 -5.96
N THR A 52 -3.28 -5.39 -6.62
CA THR A 52 -1.95 -4.76 -6.69
C THR A 52 -1.37 -4.47 -5.31
N ILE A 53 -2.11 -3.79 -4.43
CA ILE A 53 -1.61 -3.46 -3.08
C ILE A 53 -1.47 -4.71 -2.20
N SER A 54 -2.35 -5.70 -2.38
CA SER A 54 -2.29 -6.96 -1.64
C SER A 54 -1.03 -7.75 -2.00
N GLN A 55 -0.73 -7.86 -3.30
CA GLN A 55 0.48 -8.54 -3.77
C GLN A 55 1.75 -7.78 -3.38
N ALA A 56 1.76 -6.45 -3.52
CA ALA A 56 2.91 -5.64 -3.12
C ALA A 56 3.22 -5.83 -1.61
N LEU A 57 2.20 -5.70 -0.77
CA LEU A 57 2.36 -5.83 0.68
C LEU A 57 2.79 -7.24 1.09
N LEU A 58 2.10 -8.28 0.64
CA LEU A 58 2.42 -9.66 1.05
C LEU A 58 3.82 -10.10 0.59
N ASN A 59 4.22 -9.74 -0.63
CA ASN A 59 5.55 -10.08 -1.12
C ASN A 59 6.67 -9.32 -0.40
N ALA A 60 6.42 -8.07 -0.01
CA ALA A 60 7.40 -7.25 0.70
C ALA A 60 7.58 -7.73 2.16
N VAL A 61 6.50 -7.98 2.88
CA VAL A 61 6.59 -8.42 4.29
C VAL A 61 7.15 -9.84 4.43
N ASP A 62 6.95 -10.72 3.44
CA ASP A 62 7.58 -12.05 3.38
C ASP A 62 9.12 -12.01 3.23
N ARG A 63 9.70 -10.81 3.09
CA ARG A 63 11.14 -10.55 2.98
C ARG A 63 11.69 -9.71 4.13
N ASP A 64 10.87 -9.36 5.12
CA ASP A 64 11.27 -8.60 6.30
C ASP A 64 10.94 -9.38 7.57
N ALA A 65 11.94 -9.62 8.42
CA ALA A 65 11.76 -10.36 9.66
C ALA A 65 10.95 -9.61 10.74
N LEU A 66 10.73 -8.31 10.56
CA LEU A 66 10.00 -7.45 11.51
C LEU A 66 8.56 -7.14 11.08
N SER A 67 8.15 -7.59 9.88
CA SER A 67 6.83 -7.37 9.31
C SER A 67 6.17 -8.70 8.95
N GLY A 68 4.84 -8.74 8.87
CA GLY A 68 4.10 -9.93 8.45
C GLY A 68 2.89 -10.21 9.33
N TRP A 69 2.59 -11.49 9.54
CA TRP A 69 1.43 -11.96 10.30
C TRP A 69 0.07 -11.56 9.70
N GLY A 70 0.02 -11.52 8.37
CA GLY A 70 -1.15 -11.09 7.60
C GLY A 70 -1.19 -9.58 7.39
N ALA A 71 -2.29 -9.09 6.83
CA ALA A 71 -2.42 -7.69 6.50
C ALA A 71 -3.89 -7.22 6.46
N HIS A 72 -4.11 -5.94 6.74
CA HIS A 72 -5.38 -5.28 6.51
C HIS A 72 -5.27 -4.34 5.32
N VAL A 73 -6.15 -4.51 4.33
CA VAL A 73 -6.24 -3.62 3.17
C VAL A 73 -7.56 -2.86 3.21
N TYR A 74 -7.47 -1.55 2.98
CA TYR A 74 -8.59 -0.63 2.88
C TYR A 74 -8.61 -0.04 1.47
N VAL A 75 -9.69 -0.25 0.74
CA VAL A 75 -9.96 0.42 -0.54
C VAL A 75 -11.01 1.49 -0.29
N ILE A 76 -10.65 2.74 -0.59
CA ILE A 76 -11.47 3.92 -0.30
C ILE A 76 -11.99 4.47 -1.62
N GLU A 77 -13.30 4.44 -1.79
CA GLU A 77 -14.02 5.08 -2.89
C GLU A 77 -14.82 6.27 -2.35
N LYS A 78 -15.46 7.03 -3.24
CA LYS A 78 -16.20 8.23 -2.86
C LYS A 78 -17.38 7.95 -1.93
N ASP A 79 -18.04 6.81 -2.11
CA ASP A 79 -19.30 6.43 -1.47
C ASP A 79 -19.17 5.29 -0.46
N LYS A 80 -18.05 4.56 -0.46
CA LYS A 80 -17.83 3.40 0.41
C LYS A 80 -16.36 3.16 0.75
N VAL A 81 -16.14 2.36 1.80
CA VAL A 81 -14.82 1.85 2.19
C VAL A 81 -14.92 0.33 2.34
N THR A 82 -14.09 -0.38 1.60
CA THR A 82 -14.00 -1.85 1.66
C THR A 82 -12.79 -2.24 2.49
N LYS A 83 -13.00 -3.03 3.55
CA LYS A 83 -11.94 -3.59 4.40
C LYS A 83 -11.81 -5.09 4.15
N ARG A 84 -10.61 -5.56 3.84
CA ARG A 84 -10.29 -6.99 3.68
C ARG A 84 -9.11 -7.38 4.56
N LEU A 85 -9.21 -8.54 5.20
CA LEU A 85 -8.11 -9.17 5.95
C LEU A 85 -7.43 -10.18 5.03
N LEU A 86 -6.15 -9.97 4.75
CA LEU A 86 -5.32 -10.87 3.96
C LEU A 86 -4.70 -11.93 4.85
N LYS A 87 -4.80 -13.18 4.41
CA LYS A 87 -4.09 -14.29 5.03
C LYS A 87 -2.67 -14.33 4.48
N GLY A 88 -1.72 -13.81 5.25
CA GLY A 88 -0.28 -13.92 5.00
C GLY A 88 0.36 -15.04 5.83
N ARG A 89 1.68 -15.19 5.69
CA ARG A 89 2.48 -16.08 6.54
C ARG A 89 2.40 -15.68 8.03
N GLN A 90 2.65 -16.65 8.91
CA GLN A 90 2.48 -16.53 10.37
C GLN A 90 3.76 -16.98 11.11
N ASP A 91 4.90 -16.81 10.45
CA ASP A 91 6.25 -17.02 10.99
C ASP A 91 6.98 -15.68 11.13
#